data_AF-A0A098TKW2-F1
#
_entry.id   AF-A0A098TKW2-F1
#
_cell.length_a   1.000
_cell.length_b   1.000
_cell.length_c   1.000
_cell.angle_alpha   90.00
_cell.angle_beta   90.00
_cell.angle_gamma   90.00
#
_symmetry.space_group_name_H-M   'P 1'
#
loop_
_entity.id
_entity.type
_entity.pdbx_description
1 polymer ?
#
loop_
_entity_poly.entity_id
_entity_poly.type
_entity_poly.pdbx_seq_one_letter_code
_entity_poly.pdbx_strand_id
1 'polypeptide(L)'
;MPRFTRRSKFFGSLLLSLLVVPPVWAHEVEVAGEVAATFHIEPNDQPQAGVPAKAWFALTRRGGQVIPLSQCNCQLAVYPIPHVEGKTPPLMQPLLRALNIGQYQGIPGTLITFPKAGIYELELTGTAKSGVSFKPFTLSFQVTVTK
;
A
#
# COMPACT_ATOMS: atom_id res chain seq x y z
N MET A 1 -42.62 64.52 17.45
CA MET A 1 -42.78 63.07 17.66
C MET A 1 -41.61 62.34 17.01
N PRO A 2 -41.02 61.33 17.68
CA PRO A 2 -39.65 60.86 17.42
C PRO A 2 -39.60 59.67 16.46
N ARG A 3 -38.43 59.39 15.85
CA ARG A 3 -38.04 58.00 15.56
C ARG A 3 -36.52 57.81 15.59
N PHE A 4 -36.14 57.11 16.65
CA PHE A 4 -34.93 56.33 16.87
C PHE A 4 -34.50 55.51 15.63
N THR A 5 -33.20 55.24 15.49
CA THR A 5 -32.57 53.89 15.61
C THR A 5 -31.13 53.94 15.07
N ARG A 6 -30.11 53.76 15.93
CA ARG A 6 -29.42 52.49 16.26
C ARG A 6 -28.59 51.92 15.11
N ARG A 7 -27.29 52.27 15.03
CA ARG A 7 -26.29 51.51 14.25
C ARG A 7 -25.55 50.54 15.18
N SER A 8 -25.92 49.27 15.08
CA SER A 8 -25.23 48.14 15.70
C SER A 8 -23.89 47.91 15.01
N LYS A 9 -22.79 47.87 15.77
CA LYS A 9 -21.48 47.41 15.29
C LYS A 9 -21.50 45.89 15.31
N PHE A 10 -21.66 45.26 14.15
CA PHE A 10 -21.46 43.82 13.99
C PHE A 10 -19.95 43.52 13.95
N PHE A 11 -19.40 43.06 15.06
CA PHE A 11 -18.12 42.33 15.08
C PHE A 11 -18.38 40.93 14.54
N GLY A 12 -18.14 40.72 13.25
CA GLY A 12 -18.15 39.40 12.64
C GLY A 12 -16.89 38.63 13.02
N SER A 13 -17.02 37.66 13.93
CA SER A 13 -15.95 36.71 14.23
C SER A 13 -15.90 35.66 13.10
N LEU A 14 -14.83 35.67 12.31
CA LEU A 14 -14.59 34.70 11.25
C LEU A 14 -14.02 33.42 11.89
N LEU A 15 -14.88 32.47 12.23
CA LEU A 15 -14.49 31.12 12.67
C LEU A 15 -13.88 30.38 11.46
N LEU A 16 -12.55 30.33 11.42
CA LEU A 16 -11.80 29.55 10.43
C LEU A 16 -11.87 28.07 10.85
N SER A 17 -12.81 27.31 10.28
CA SER A 17 -12.90 25.87 10.48
C SER A 17 -11.65 25.19 9.90
N LEU A 18 -10.78 24.65 10.76
CA LEU A 18 -9.67 23.78 10.33
C LEU A 18 -10.27 22.48 9.78
N LEU A 19 -10.23 22.30 8.46
CA LEU A 19 -10.49 21.02 7.81
C LEU A 19 -9.32 20.08 8.12
N VAL A 20 -9.54 19.11 9.02
CA VAL A 20 -8.61 17.99 9.22
C VAL A 20 -8.81 17.03 8.05
N VAL A 21 -7.95 17.12 7.04
CA VAL A 21 -7.92 16.15 5.94
C VAL A 21 -7.19 14.91 6.44
N PRO A 22 -7.79 13.70 6.39
CA PRO A 22 -7.08 12.48 6.76
C PRO A 22 -5.91 12.27 5.79
N PRO A 23 -4.76 11.74 6.27
CA PRO A 23 -3.67 11.39 5.38
C PRO A 23 -4.18 10.38 4.36
N VAL A 24 -4.12 10.74 3.08
CA VAL A 24 -4.27 9.78 1.99
C VAL A 24 -2.96 9.02 1.94
N TRP A 25 -2.97 7.73 2.31
CA TRP A 25 -1.84 6.83 2.10
C TRP A 25 -1.70 6.56 0.60
N ALA A 26 -1.18 7.55 -0.12
CA ALA A 26 -0.90 7.43 -1.53
C ALA A 26 0.41 6.64 -1.69
N HIS A 27 0.32 5.47 -2.34
CA HIS A 27 1.42 4.59 -2.77
C HIS A 27 2.52 4.39 -1.72
N GLU A 28 2.40 3.33 -0.92
CA GLU A 28 3.43 2.95 0.03
C GLU A 28 4.70 2.49 -0.72
N VAL A 29 5.81 3.17 -0.44
CA VAL A 29 7.13 2.82 -0.99
C VAL A 29 7.99 2.34 0.16
N GLU A 30 8.35 1.06 0.11
CA GLU A 30 9.28 0.45 1.07
C GLU A 30 10.64 0.22 0.43
N VAL A 31 11.71 0.32 1.23
CA VAL A 31 13.09 0.22 0.77
C VAL A 31 13.89 -0.74 1.63
N ALA A 32 14.54 -1.72 0.99
CA ALA A 32 15.45 -2.67 1.60
C ALA A 32 16.78 -2.69 0.84
N GLY A 33 17.78 -1.99 1.40
CA GLY A 33 19.10 -1.89 0.81
C GLY A 33 19.11 -1.17 -0.54
N GLU A 34 19.23 -1.93 -1.63
CA GLU A 34 19.24 -1.40 -3.00
C GLU A 34 17.95 -1.65 -3.78
N VAL A 35 16.99 -2.33 -3.17
CA VAL A 35 15.68 -2.61 -3.76
C VAL A 35 14.63 -1.72 -3.09
N ALA A 36 13.80 -1.08 -3.89
CA ALA A 36 12.61 -0.38 -3.47
C ALA A 36 11.37 -1.00 -4.14
N ALA A 37 10.22 -0.96 -3.48
CA ALA A 37 8.97 -1.37 -4.09
C ALA A 37 7.90 -0.32 -3.85
N THR A 38 7.25 0.10 -4.94
CA THR A 38 5.96 0.78 -4.82
C THR A 38 4.87 -0.27 -4.81
N PHE A 39 4.04 -0.26 -3.77
CA PHE A 39 2.91 -1.17 -3.62
C PHE A 39 1.60 -0.46 -3.95
N HIS A 40 0.66 -1.22 -4.52
CA HIS A 40 -0.73 -0.80 -4.69
C HIS A 40 -1.65 -2.02 -4.66
N ILE A 41 -2.85 -1.83 -4.13
CA ILE A 41 -3.89 -2.85 -4.12
C ILE A 41 -5.24 -2.26 -4.53
N GLU A 42 -5.94 -2.94 -5.43
CA GLU A 42 -7.22 -2.46 -5.95
C GLU A 42 -8.41 -2.84 -5.05
N PRO A 43 -9.46 -1.99 -5.02
CA PRO A 43 -9.53 -0.64 -5.58
C PRO A 43 -8.94 0.41 -4.64
N ASN A 44 -8.13 1.34 -5.16
CA ASN A 44 -7.67 2.54 -4.45
C ASN A 44 -7.11 2.29 -3.03
N ASP A 45 -6.34 1.23 -2.85
CA ASP A 45 -5.75 0.80 -1.59
C ASP A 45 -6.78 0.49 -0.47
N GLN A 46 -8.02 0.18 -0.87
CA GLN A 46 -9.16 -0.15 0.00
C GLN A 46 -9.82 -1.48 -0.41
N PRO A 47 -9.12 -2.61 -0.27
CA PRO A 47 -9.68 -3.93 -0.57
C PRO A 47 -10.80 -4.29 0.42
N GLN A 48 -11.79 -5.05 -0.06
CA GLN A 48 -12.91 -5.53 0.74
C GLN A 48 -12.77 -7.02 1.04
N ALA A 49 -13.23 -7.43 2.21
CA ALA A 49 -13.25 -8.82 2.63
C ALA A 49 -14.14 -9.67 1.70
N GLY A 50 -13.66 -10.85 1.32
CA GLY A 50 -14.35 -11.77 0.41
C GLY A 50 -14.34 -11.36 -1.06
N VAL A 51 -13.79 -10.18 -1.40
CA VAL A 51 -13.67 -9.70 -2.78
C VAL A 51 -12.22 -9.86 -3.25
N PRO A 52 -11.98 -10.46 -4.44
CA PRO A 52 -10.64 -10.49 -5.01
C PRO A 52 -10.11 -9.08 -5.30
N ALA A 53 -8.96 -8.77 -4.71
CA ALA A 53 -8.24 -7.51 -4.86
C ALA A 53 -6.94 -7.76 -5.63
N LYS A 54 -6.67 -6.95 -6.66
CA LYS A 54 -5.42 -7.03 -7.44
C LYS A 54 -4.33 -6.26 -6.72
N ALA A 55 -3.29 -6.97 -6.28
CA ALA A 55 -2.12 -6.40 -5.64
C ALA A 55 -0.92 -6.46 -6.59
N TRP A 56 -0.09 -5.42 -6.61
CA TRP A 56 1.15 -5.41 -7.40
C TRP A 56 2.26 -4.61 -6.73
N PHE A 57 3.49 -4.95 -7.08
CA PHE A 57 4.70 -4.42 -6.47
C PHE A 57 5.66 -3.97 -7.57
N ALA A 58 5.77 -2.67 -7.82
CA ALA A 58 6.76 -2.14 -8.75
C ALA A 58 8.14 -2.15 -8.10
N LEU A 59 8.85 -3.27 -8.25
CA LEU A 59 10.22 -3.42 -7.77
C LEU A 59 11.19 -2.62 -8.63
N THR A 60 12.04 -1.84 -7.99
CA THR A 60 13.10 -1.06 -8.63
C THR A 60 14.41 -1.19 -7.88
N ARG A 61 15.52 -1.03 -8.58
CA ARG A 61 16.83 -0.83 -7.98
C ARG A 61 17.12 0.64 -7.76
N ARG A 62 18.17 0.92 -7.00
CA ARG A 62 18.83 2.25 -7.01
C ARG A 62 19.00 2.74 -8.46
N GLY A 63 18.55 3.96 -8.74
CA GLY A 63 18.52 4.53 -10.09
C GLY A 63 17.22 4.29 -10.86
N GLY A 64 16.22 3.62 -10.27
CA GLY A 64 14.87 3.48 -10.84
C GLY A 64 14.72 2.34 -11.84
N GLN A 65 15.73 1.49 -12.02
CA GLN A 65 15.66 0.35 -12.93
C GLN A 65 14.68 -0.70 -12.39
N VAL A 66 13.66 -1.06 -13.18
CA VAL A 66 12.67 -2.08 -12.81
C VAL A 66 13.31 -3.46 -12.64
N ILE A 67 12.92 -4.17 -11.59
CA ILE A 67 13.20 -5.60 -11.39
C ILE A 67 11.95 -6.38 -11.77
N PRO A 68 11.88 -6.99 -12.97
CA PRO A 68 10.74 -7.81 -13.35
C PRO A 68 10.72 -9.12 -12.55
N LEU A 69 9.54 -9.72 -12.37
CA LEU A 69 9.36 -11.02 -11.71
C LEU A 69 10.17 -12.14 -12.39
N SER A 70 10.42 -12.02 -13.69
CA SER A 70 11.28 -12.96 -14.42
C SER A 70 12.71 -13.01 -13.86
N GLN A 71 13.18 -11.95 -13.18
CA GLN A 71 14.52 -11.83 -12.59
C GLN A 71 14.55 -12.06 -11.06
N CYS A 72 13.40 -12.21 -10.42
CA CYS A 72 13.28 -12.35 -8.97
C CYS A 72 12.68 -13.70 -8.57
N ASN A 73 13.30 -14.39 -7.62
CA ASN A 73 12.65 -15.46 -6.85
C ASN A 73 11.81 -14.83 -5.74
N CYS A 74 10.76 -14.11 -6.14
CA CYS A 74 9.91 -13.36 -5.24
C CYS A 74 8.84 -14.26 -4.63
N GLN A 75 8.55 -14.07 -3.36
CA GLN A 75 7.48 -14.76 -2.63
C GLN A 75 6.69 -13.73 -1.82
N LEU A 76 5.37 -13.93 -1.75
CA LEU A 76 4.48 -13.09 -0.96
C LEU A 76 3.85 -13.94 0.15
N ALA A 77 3.93 -13.45 1.38
CA ALA A 77 3.26 -14.02 2.53
C ALA A 77 2.29 -12.96 3.10
N VAL A 78 1.09 -13.39 3.49
CA VAL A 78 0.06 -12.51 4.05
C VAL A 78 -0.24 -12.95 5.47
N TYR A 79 -0.09 -12.05 6.43
CA TYR A 79 -0.33 -12.31 7.86
C TYR A 79 -1.46 -11.40 8.38
N PRO A 80 -2.32 -11.88 9.30
CA PRO A 80 -3.20 -10.99 10.03
C PRO A 80 -2.39 -10.15 11.03
N ILE A 81 -2.86 -8.95 11.36
CA ILE A 81 -2.33 -8.16 12.48
C ILE A 81 -3.34 -8.19 13.65
N PRO A 82 -2.90 -8.48 14.89
CA PRO A 82 -1.52 -8.78 15.29
C PRO A 82 -1.11 -10.23 14.93
N HIS A 83 0.19 -10.43 14.70
CA HIS A 83 0.82 -11.75 14.65
C HIS A 83 2.17 -11.72 15.36
N VAL A 84 2.72 -12.90 15.65
CA VAL A 84 4.07 -13.05 16.20
C VAL A 84 4.98 -13.61 15.11
N GLU A 85 5.97 -12.82 14.71
CA GLU A 85 6.98 -13.20 13.71
C GLU A 85 7.66 -14.53 14.09
N GLY A 86 7.87 -15.40 13.09
CA GLY A 86 8.46 -16.73 13.27
C GLY A 86 7.60 -17.75 14.02
N LYS A 87 6.47 -17.36 14.61
CA LYS A 87 5.54 -18.28 15.30
C LYS A 87 4.20 -18.42 14.61
N THR A 88 3.70 -17.34 14.03
CA THR A 88 2.41 -17.33 13.34
C THR A 88 2.65 -17.68 11.87
N PRO A 89 2.09 -18.78 11.34
CA PRO A 89 2.19 -19.08 9.93
C PRO A 89 1.44 -18.03 9.09
N PRO A 90 1.83 -17.80 7.83
CA PRO A 90 1.08 -16.93 6.95
C PRO A 90 -0.32 -17.49 6.74
N LEU A 91 -1.30 -16.59 6.71
CA LEU A 91 -2.69 -16.92 6.40
C LEU A 91 -2.82 -17.40 4.95
N MET A 92 -2.02 -16.84 4.04
CA MET A 92 -1.95 -17.26 2.65
C MET A 92 -0.59 -16.89 2.03
N GLN A 93 -0.22 -17.63 0.98
CA GLN A 93 0.99 -17.41 0.18
C GLN A 93 0.60 -17.38 -1.30
N PRO A 94 -0.01 -16.29 -1.80
CA PRO A 94 -0.50 -16.23 -3.16
C PRO A 94 0.66 -16.27 -4.16
N LEU A 95 0.45 -16.99 -5.27
CA LEU A 95 1.43 -17.07 -6.34
C LEU A 95 1.54 -15.72 -7.05
N LEU A 96 2.75 -15.20 -7.19
CA LEU A 96 3.05 -14.00 -7.96
C LEU A 96 3.07 -14.32 -9.47
N ARG A 97 2.48 -13.41 -10.26
CA ARG A 97 2.47 -13.43 -11.72
C ARG A 97 3.01 -12.10 -12.23
N ALA A 98 3.57 -12.12 -13.44
CA ALA A 98 4.07 -10.91 -14.08
C ALA A 98 2.90 -10.07 -14.59
N LEU A 99 2.85 -8.79 -14.21
CA LEU A 99 1.84 -7.83 -14.66
C LEU A 99 2.53 -6.63 -15.36
N ASN A 100 1.81 -6.01 -16.30
CA ASN A 100 2.21 -4.78 -16.94
C ASN A 100 1.24 -3.67 -16.52
N ILE A 101 1.74 -2.62 -15.86
CA ILE A 101 0.93 -1.53 -15.31
C ILE A 101 1.62 -0.21 -15.61
N GLY A 102 0.99 0.62 -16.44
CA GLY A 102 1.57 1.89 -16.90
C GLY A 102 2.95 1.68 -17.51
N GLN A 103 3.96 2.32 -16.94
CA GLN A 103 5.36 2.20 -17.35
C GLN A 103 6.07 0.94 -16.82
N TYR A 104 5.50 0.26 -15.82
CA TYR A 104 6.12 -0.91 -15.20
C TYR A 104 5.78 -2.18 -15.97
N GLN A 105 6.81 -2.90 -16.39
CA GLN A 105 6.67 -4.12 -17.20
C GLN A 105 7.14 -5.35 -16.42
N GLY A 106 6.32 -6.40 -16.45
CA GLY A 106 6.61 -7.70 -15.85
C GLY A 106 6.77 -7.67 -14.33
N ILE A 107 6.18 -6.72 -13.64
CA ILE A 107 6.30 -6.58 -12.19
C ILE A 107 5.53 -7.69 -11.46
N PRO A 108 5.95 -8.09 -10.25
CA PRO A 108 5.18 -9.02 -9.44
C PRO A 108 3.79 -8.49 -9.11
N GLY A 109 2.78 -9.32 -9.31
CA GLY A 109 1.43 -9.04 -8.83
C GLY A 109 0.58 -10.31 -8.71
N THR A 110 -0.55 -10.20 -8.03
CA THR A 110 -1.44 -11.33 -7.75
C THR A 110 -2.85 -10.87 -7.42
N LEU A 111 -3.76 -11.83 -7.26
CA LEU A 111 -5.08 -11.60 -6.69
C LEU A 111 -5.08 -12.10 -5.24
N ILE A 112 -5.55 -11.27 -4.33
CA ILE A 112 -5.67 -11.59 -2.90
C ILE A 112 -7.14 -11.49 -2.53
N THR A 113 -7.69 -12.50 -1.86
CA THR A 113 -9.04 -12.44 -1.29
C THR A 113 -8.92 -12.55 0.22
N PHE A 114 -9.01 -11.41 0.90
CA PHE A 114 -8.92 -11.38 2.36
C PHE A 114 -10.19 -11.99 2.97
N PRO A 115 -10.11 -12.93 3.93
CA PRO A 115 -11.30 -13.63 4.41
C PRO A 115 -12.18 -12.76 5.31
N LYS A 116 -11.62 -11.74 5.97
CA LYS A 116 -12.33 -10.88 6.93
C LYS A 116 -11.78 -9.46 6.89
N ALA A 117 -12.59 -8.50 7.29
CA ALA A 117 -12.14 -7.13 7.56
C ALA A 117 -11.12 -7.14 8.71
N GLY A 118 -10.15 -6.24 8.65
CA GLY A 118 -9.03 -6.18 9.58
C GLY A 118 -7.78 -5.61 8.94
N ILE A 119 -6.67 -5.62 9.66
CA ILE A 119 -5.37 -5.19 9.15
C ILE A 119 -4.53 -6.43 8.85
N TYR A 120 -3.86 -6.42 7.70
CA TYR A 120 -2.97 -7.49 7.26
C TYR A 120 -1.60 -6.93 6.94
N GLU A 121 -0.57 -7.73 7.19
CA GLU A 121 0.77 -7.49 6.67
C GLU A 121 0.99 -8.31 5.40
N LEU A 122 1.48 -7.66 4.36
CA LEU A 122 1.95 -8.28 3.13
C LEU A 122 3.47 -8.24 3.15
N GLU A 123 4.11 -9.38 3.42
CA GLU A 123 5.56 -9.53 3.42
C GLU A 123 6.01 -10.05 2.05
N LEU A 124 6.70 -9.19 1.30
CA LEU A 124 7.33 -9.53 0.03
C LEU A 124 8.81 -9.80 0.26
N THR A 125 9.24 -11.03 -0.02
CA THR A 125 10.65 -11.43 0.01
C THR A 125 11.16 -11.71 -1.40
N GLY A 126 12.45 -11.55 -1.61
CA GLY A 126 13.04 -11.85 -2.91
C GLY A 126 14.54 -12.06 -2.89
N THR A 127 14.99 -12.94 -3.79
CA THR A 127 16.40 -13.10 -4.15
C THR A 127 16.57 -12.99 -5.66
N ALA A 128 17.76 -12.58 -6.10
CA ALA A 128 18.07 -12.52 -7.52
C ALA A 128 18.14 -13.93 -8.13
N LYS A 129 17.62 -14.08 -9.34
CA LYS A 129 17.85 -15.29 -10.15
C LYS A 129 19.27 -15.30 -10.75
N SER A 130 19.69 -16.47 -11.24
CA SER A 130 20.99 -16.64 -11.89
C SER A 130 21.22 -15.60 -12.99
N GLY A 131 22.41 -14.99 -13.02
CA GLY A 131 22.79 -13.95 -13.98
C GLY A 131 22.26 -12.54 -13.66
N VAL A 132 21.53 -12.38 -12.55
CA VAL A 132 21.02 -11.10 -12.07
C VAL A 132 21.66 -10.79 -10.71
N SER A 133 22.01 -9.52 -10.46
CA SER A 133 22.63 -9.11 -9.19
C SER A 133 21.79 -8.08 -8.45
N PHE A 134 21.10 -8.49 -7.39
CA PHE A 134 20.64 -7.62 -6.31
C PHE A 134 20.66 -8.39 -4.98
N LYS A 135 20.85 -7.70 -3.86
CA LYS A 135 20.85 -8.32 -2.52
C LYS A 135 19.47 -8.87 -2.15
N PRO A 136 19.40 -9.98 -1.38
CA PRO A 136 18.15 -10.44 -0.79
C PRO A 136 17.42 -9.32 -0.05
N PHE A 137 16.09 -9.32 -0.12
CA PHE A 137 15.26 -8.31 0.53
C PHE A 137 14.02 -8.92 1.18
N THR A 138 13.51 -8.18 2.17
CA THR A 138 12.18 -8.34 2.77
C THR A 138 11.57 -6.94 2.85
N LEU A 139 10.32 -6.79 2.41
CA LEU A 139 9.54 -5.55 2.45
C LEU A 139 8.16 -5.89 3.01
N SER A 140 7.66 -5.09 3.95
CA SER A 140 6.37 -5.32 4.59
C SER A 140 5.44 -4.14 4.36
N PHE A 141 4.20 -4.42 3.93
CA PHE A 141 3.16 -3.41 3.67
C PHE A 141 1.95 -3.68 4.55
N GLN A 142 1.36 -2.64 5.12
CA GLN A 142 0.12 -2.79 5.90
C GLN A 142 -1.10 -2.46 5.05
N VAL A 143 -2.05 -3.40 5.00
CA VAL A 143 -3.30 -3.25 4.27
C VAL A 143 -4.46 -3.28 5.25
N THR A 144 -5.27 -2.22 5.23
CA THR A 144 -6.55 -2.19 5.95
C THR A 144 -7.66 -2.69 5.04
N VAL A 145 -8.31 -3.78 5.42
CA VAL A 145 -9.39 -4.43 4.68
C VAL A 145 -10.73 -4.05 5.31
N THR A 146 -11.64 -3.54 4.49
CA THR A 146 -13.00 -3.18 4.89
C THR A 146 -13.98 -4.31 4.63
N LYS A 147 -15.24 -4.14 5.04
CA LYS A 147 -16.31 -5.09 4.77
C LYS A 147 -16.94 -4.83 3.41
#